data_AF-A0A963RVV7-F1
#
_entry.id   AF-A0A963RVV7-F1
#
_cell.length_a   1.000
_cell.length_b   1.000
_cell.length_c   1.000
_cell.angle_alpha   90.00
_cell.angle_beta   90.00
_cell.angle_gamma   90.00
#
_symmetry.space_group_name_H-M   'P 1'
#
loop_
_entity.id
_entity.type
_entity.pdbx_description
1 polymer ?
#
loop_
_entity_poly.entity_id
_entity_poly.type
_entity_poly.pdbx_seq_one_letter_code
_entity_poly.pdbx_strand_id
1 'polypeptide(L)'
;MMAEFGLAALWLAAALAGLQLIAGSLALTSRGQGLAGMVRPVAVVQGALALVAFVVLVVLFCQTDLSVKLVAMNSHSAKPLIYKLAGAWGNHEGSMLLWVTVMGLAGGFVALVEKRLPEPTMLATLAGQAFVSLGFYAFLLVSSNPFERLDPPAAEGQGLNPLLQDMGLAFHPPTLYLGYVGLSVAFSFAIGALITREVGPAFARAMRPWVMGAWIFLTIGITAGSYWAYYELGWGGWW
;
A
#
# COMPACT_ATOMS: atom_id res chain seq x y z
N MET A 1 22.01 8.05 2.29
CA MET A 1 21.13 8.92 3.13
C MET A 1 19.68 8.90 2.68
N MET A 2 19.38 8.93 1.38
CA MET A 2 17.98 8.92 0.90
C MET A 2 17.26 7.60 1.22
N ALA A 3 17.91 6.44 1.05
CA ALA A 3 17.35 5.13 1.41
C ALA A 3 17.02 5.01 2.91
N GLU A 4 17.92 5.51 3.76
CA GLU A 4 17.75 5.53 5.21
C GLU A 4 16.59 6.44 5.63
N PHE A 5 16.38 7.57 4.93
CA PHE A 5 15.22 8.43 5.13
C PHE A 5 13.90 7.73 4.74
N GLY A 6 13.87 7.04 3.60
CA GLY A 6 12.72 6.22 3.20
C GLY A 6 12.40 5.12 4.21
N LEU A 7 13.44 4.43 4.71
CA LEU A 7 13.31 3.41 5.74
C LEU A 7 12.81 3.99 7.08
N ALA A 8 13.31 5.15 7.49
CA ALA A 8 12.86 5.82 8.70
C ALA A 8 11.39 6.25 8.59
N ALA A 9 10.96 6.77 7.45
CA ALA A 9 9.55 7.08 7.19
C ALA A 9 8.67 5.83 7.27
N LEU A 10 9.15 4.69 6.74
CA LEU A 10 8.44 3.41 6.80
C LEU A 10 8.30 2.88 8.24
N TRP A 11 9.37 2.93 9.04
CA TRP A 11 9.32 2.58 10.46
C TRP A 11 8.35 3.47 11.25
N LEU A 12 8.36 4.77 10.98
CA LEU A 12 7.44 5.70 11.63
C LEU A 12 5.99 5.44 11.21
N ALA A 13 5.73 5.15 9.94
CA ALA A 13 4.41 4.75 9.45
C ALA A 13 3.92 3.47 10.16
N ALA A 14 4.80 2.47 10.33
CA ALA A 14 4.48 1.24 11.05
C ALA A 14 4.16 1.50 12.54
N ALA A 15 4.96 2.33 13.21
CA ALA A 15 4.72 2.72 14.60
C ALA A 15 3.38 3.46 14.75
N LEU A 16 3.04 4.34 13.82
CA LEU A 16 1.75 5.04 13.81
C LEU A 16 0.58 4.09 13.50
N ALA A 17 0.76 3.08 12.66
CA ALA A 17 -0.26 2.04 12.48
C ALA A 17 -0.49 1.25 13.78
N GLY A 18 0.58 0.97 14.53
CA GLY A 18 0.51 0.39 15.88
C GLY A 18 -0.29 1.28 16.84
N LEU A 19 0.04 2.56 16.88
CA LEU A 19 -0.68 3.56 17.68
C LEU A 19 -2.15 3.66 17.27
N GLN A 20 -2.46 3.69 15.97
CA GLN A 20 -3.82 3.75 15.43
C GLN A 20 -4.65 2.54 15.86
N LEU A 21 -4.09 1.33 15.78
CA LEU A 21 -4.75 0.10 16.21
C LEU A 21 -5.06 0.14 17.72
N ILE A 22 -4.06 0.48 18.53
CA ILE A 22 -4.20 0.53 20.00
C ILE A 22 -5.18 1.62 20.41
N ALA A 23 -5.00 2.85 19.93
CA ALA A 23 -5.87 3.99 20.25
C ALA A 23 -7.30 3.75 19.77
N GLY A 24 -7.49 3.27 18.53
CA GLY A 24 -8.80 2.97 17.96
C GLY A 24 -9.55 1.89 18.75
N SER A 25 -8.85 0.84 19.18
CA SER A 25 -9.44 -0.24 19.99
C SER A 25 -9.78 0.23 21.41
N LEU A 26 -8.85 0.94 22.07
CA LEU A 26 -9.06 1.43 23.44
C LEU A 26 -10.13 2.53 23.51
N ALA A 27 -10.27 3.36 22.47
CA ALA A 27 -11.28 4.41 22.39
C ALA A 27 -12.72 3.88 22.40
N LEU A 28 -12.94 2.59 22.11
CA LEU A 28 -14.24 1.93 22.24
C LEU A 28 -14.61 1.63 23.71
N THR A 29 -13.67 1.77 24.64
CA THR A 29 -13.90 1.56 26.08
C THR A 29 -14.14 2.87 26.81
N SER A 30 -14.86 2.84 27.94
CA SER A 30 -15.14 4.03 28.75
C SER A 30 -13.86 4.73 29.25
N ARG A 31 -12.80 3.96 29.52
CA ARG A 31 -11.51 4.50 30.00
C ARG A 31 -10.66 5.14 28.90
N GLY A 32 -10.85 4.71 27.65
CA GLY A 32 -10.00 5.12 26.53
C GLY A 32 -10.60 6.21 25.63
N GLN A 33 -11.78 6.74 25.93
CA GLN A 33 -12.46 7.73 25.08
C GLN A 33 -11.60 8.95 24.73
N GLY A 34 -10.69 9.36 25.63
CA GLY A 34 -9.74 10.45 25.37
C GLY A 34 -8.77 10.20 24.20
N LEU A 35 -8.60 8.95 23.78
CA LEU A 35 -7.76 8.57 22.64
C LEU A 35 -8.49 8.67 21.30
N ALA A 36 -9.82 8.83 21.27
CA ALA A 36 -10.59 8.87 20.02
C ALA A 36 -10.10 9.96 19.07
N GLY A 37 -9.79 11.15 19.60
CA GLY A 37 -9.40 12.32 18.82
C GLY A 37 -8.12 12.17 18.01
N MET A 38 -7.22 11.25 18.39
CA MET A 38 -5.96 11.03 17.66
C MET A 38 -6.06 9.99 16.54
N VAL A 39 -7.08 9.13 16.53
CA VAL A 39 -7.15 8.00 15.60
C VAL A 39 -7.18 8.45 14.14
N ARG A 40 -8.02 9.44 13.81
CA ARG A 40 -8.13 9.99 12.44
C ARG A 40 -6.84 10.72 12.00
N PRO A 41 -6.27 11.67 12.78
CA PRO A 41 -4.98 12.28 12.43
C PRO A 41 -3.85 11.27 12.24
N VAL A 42 -3.73 10.28 13.14
CA VAL A 42 -2.69 9.25 13.05
C VAL A 42 -2.82 8.46 11.75
N ALA A 43 -4.04 8.07 11.34
CA ALA A 43 -4.26 7.38 10.06
C ALA A 43 -3.81 8.21 8.84
N VAL A 44 -4.07 9.52 8.85
CA VAL A 44 -3.65 10.43 7.77
C VAL A 44 -2.13 10.56 7.71
N VAL A 45 -1.49 10.80 8.85
CA VAL A 45 -0.03 10.94 8.92
C VAL A 45 0.67 9.63 8.57
N GLN A 46 0.13 8.49 9.02
CA GLN A 46 0.61 7.16 8.64
C GLN A 46 0.54 6.94 7.12
N GLY A 47 -0.55 7.33 6.47
CA GLY A 47 -0.68 7.26 5.01
C GLY A 47 0.31 8.17 4.28
N ALA A 48 0.49 9.40 4.78
CA ALA A 48 1.45 10.34 4.21
C ALA A 48 2.90 9.84 4.32
N LEU A 49 3.30 9.26 5.46
CA LEU A 49 4.63 8.71 5.64
C LEU A 49 4.91 7.50 4.74
N ALA A 50 3.93 6.62 4.55
CA ALA A 50 4.04 5.52 3.59
C ALA A 50 4.23 6.05 2.16
N LEU A 51 3.48 7.09 1.78
CA LEU A 51 3.67 7.78 0.50
C LEU A 51 5.07 8.40 0.38
N VAL A 52 5.59 9.04 1.42
CA VAL A 52 6.96 9.57 1.41
C VAL A 52 7.97 8.44 1.19
N ALA A 53 7.84 7.32 1.90
CA ALA A 53 8.71 6.16 1.70
C ALA A 53 8.64 5.65 0.25
N PHE A 54 7.44 5.50 -0.31
CA PHE A 54 7.28 5.04 -1.69
C PHE A 54 7.84 6.04 -2.71
N VAL A 55 7.62 7.34 -2.55
CA VAL A 55 8.22 8.38 -3.42
C VAL A 55 9.74 8.33 -3.35
N VAL A 56 10.30 8.14 -2.16
CA VAL A 56 11.75 7.95 -1.99
C VAL A 56 12.24 6.74 -2.78
N LEU A 57 11.54 5.60 -2.71
CA LEU A 57 11.89 4.42 -3.49
C LEU A 57 11.85 4.70 -4.99
N VAL A 58 10.80 5.36 -5.48
CA VAL A 58 10.67 5.76 -6.89
C VAL A 58 11.82 6.66 -7.33
N VAL A 59 12.23 7.63 -6.51
CA VAL A 59 13.37 8.51 -6.81
C VAL A 59 14.68 7.71 -6.92
N LEU A 60 14.92 6.76 -6.01
CA LEU A 60 16.09 5.87 -6.06
C LEU A 60 16.12 5.05 -7.36
N PHE A 61 14.97 4.56 -7.82
CA PHE A 61 14.84 3.85 -9.09
C PHE A 61 15.10 4.75 -10.31
N CYS A 62 14.53 5.97 -10.33
CA CYS A 62 14.75 6.96 -11.38
C CYS A 62 16.22 7.32 -11.55
N GLN A 63 16.94 7.45 -10.43
CA GLN A 63 18.36 7.78 -10.40
C GLN A 63 19.26 6.55 -10.64
N THR A 64 18.69 5.34 -10.64
CA THR A 64 19.45 4.08 -10.64
C THR A 64 20.50 4.10 -9.52
N ASP A 65 20.08 4.38 -8.27
CA ASP A 65 20.97 4.33 -7.11
C ASP A 65 21.34 2.87 -6.76
N LEU A 66 22.45 2.40 -7.33
CA LEU A 66 22.97 1.03 -7.19
C LEU A 66 23.54 0.69 -5.81
N SER A 67 23.49 1.65 -4.87
CA SER A 67 23.79 1.37 -3.46
C SER A 67 22.59 0.81 -2.69
N VAL A 68 21.42 0.71 -3.32
CA VAL A 68 20.24 0.02 -2.80
C VAL A 68 20.07 -1.31 -3.54
N LYS A 69 20.00 -2.42 -2.79
CA LYS A 69 19.94 -3.78 -3.33
C LYS A 69 18.79 -3.96 -4.31
N LEU A 70 17.61 -3.46 -3.95
CA LEU A 70 16.43 -3.60 -4.79
C LEU A 70 16.59 -2.90 -6.15
N VAL A 71 17.21 -1.71 -6.16
CA VAL A 71 17.49 -0.94 -7.38
C VAL A 71 18.55 -1.64 -8.22
N ALA A 72 19.62 -2.14 -7.59
CA ALA A 72 20.65 -2.89 -8.30
C ALA A 72 20.11 -4.17 -8.95
N MET A 73 19.12 -4.83 -8.35
CA MET A 73 18.51 -6.04 -8.91
C MET A 73 17.46 -5.77 -9.98
N ASN A 74 16.86 -4.58 -10.05
CA ASN A 74 15.67 -4.33 -10.88
C ASN A 74 15.72 -3.06 -11.75
N SER A 75 16.83 -2.31 -11.73
CA SER A 75 17.06 -1.12 -12.56
C SER A 75 18.38 -1.25 -13.32
N HIS A 76 18.57 -0.45 -14.36
CA HIS A 76 19.82 -0.39 -15.13
C HIS A 76 19.94 1.00 -15.77
N SER A 77 21.16 1.54 -15.79
CA SER A 77 21.47 2.89 -16.29
C SER A 77 20.88 3.19 -17.69
N ALA A 78 21.02 2.24 -18.63
CA ALA A 78 20.63 2.36 -20.04
C ALA A 78 19.12 2.16 -20.32
N LYS A 79 18.31 1.81 -19.32
CA LYS A 79 16.88 1.57 -19.53
C LYS A 79 16.09 2.88 -19.62
N PRO A 80 15.09 2.99 -20.51
CA PRO A 80 14.15 4.09 -20.52
C PRO A 80 13.51 4.33 -19.14
N LEU A 81 13.21 5.61 -18.84
CA LEU A 81 12.68 6.02 -17.53
C LEU A 81 11.42 5.25 -17.11
N ILE A 82 10.53 4.92 -18.05
CA ILE A 82 9.29 4.18 -17.75
C ILE A 82 9.58 2.82 -17.12
N TYR A 83 10.63 2.12 -17.56
CA TYR A 83 11.02 0.82 -17.00
C TYR A 83 11.78 0.97 -15.69
N LYS A 84 12.46 2.09 -15.47
CA LYS A 84 13.01 2.41 -14.13
C LYS A 84 11.89 2.65 -13.13
N LEU A 85 10.86 3.40 -13.52
CA LEU A 85 9.66 3.62 -12.72
C LEU A 85 8.93 2.31 -12.43
N ALA A 86 8.62 1.54 -13.47
CA ALA A 86 8.00 0.22 -13.32
C ALA A 86 8.84 -0.71 -12.43
N GLY A 87 10.16 -0.57 -12.47
CA GLY A 87 11.09 -1.24 -11.56
C GLY A 87 10.75 -1.07 -10.08
N ALA A 88 10.19 0.06 -9.66
CA ALA A 88 9.83 0.33 -8.27
C ALA A 88 8.64 -0.51 -7.76
N TRP A 89 7.82 -1.09 -8.64
CA TRP A 89 6.67 -1.94 -8.27
C TRP A 89 6.57 -3.25 -9.05
N GLY A 90 7.50 -3.51 -9.98
CA GLY A 90 7.58 -4.76 -10.75
C GLY A 90 8.30 -5.89 -10.02
N ASN A 91 8.64 -5.68 -8.75
CA ASN A 91 9.32 -6.64 -7.88
C ASN A 91 8.55 -6.81 -6.57
N HIS A 92 8.95 -7.79 -5.78
CA HIS A 92 8.23 -8.18 -4.57
C HIS A 92 8.25 -7.09 -3.47
N GLU A 93 9.42 -6.57 -3.08
CA GLU A 93 9.58 -5.56 -2.02
C GLU A 93 8.84 -4.25 -2.34
N GLY A 94 9.07 -3.74 -3.56
CA GLY A 94 8.55 -2.46 -4.01
C GLY A 94 7.05 -2.49 -4.25
N SER A 95 6.53 -3.62 -4.73
CA SER A 95 5.08 -3.82 -4.88
C SER A 95 4.37 -3.92 -3.53
N MET A 96 4.99 -4.52 -2.51
CA MET A 96 4.47 -4.51 -1.14
C MET A 96 4.51 -3.11 -0.50
N LEU A 97 5.52 -2.30 -0.82
CA LEU A 97 5.55 -0.89 -0.39
C LEU A 97 4.45 -0.07 -1.08
N LEU A 98 4.20 -0.29 -2.37
CA LEU A 98 3.06 0.30 -3.07
C LEU A 98 1.74 -0.14 -2.42
N TRP A 99 1.57 -1.43 -2.12
CA TRP A 99 0.39 -1.97 -1.46
C TRP A 99 0.09 -1.24 -0.15
N VAL A 100 1.06 -1.16 0.77
CA VAL A 100 0.85 -0.51 2.07
C VAL A 100 0.67 1.01 1.94
N THR A 101 1.27 1.62 0.92
CA THR A 101 1.06 3.04 0.59
C THR A 101 -0.39 3.31 0.20
N VAL A 102 -0.92 2.51 -0.73
CA VAL A 102 -2.32 2.64 -1.16
C VAL A 102 -3.26 2.35 0.01
N MET A 103 -2.97 1.35 0.85
CA MET A 103 -3.74 1.07 2.07
C MET A 103 -3.78 2.24 3.05
N GLY A 104 -2.61 2.86 3.30
CA GLY A 104 -2.48 3.99 4.20
C GLY A 104 -3.20 5.24 3.67
N LEU A 105 -3.04 5.53 2.38
CA LEU A 105 -3.75 6.64 1.72
C LEU A 105 -5.26 6.43 1.73
N ALA A 106 -5.73 5.22 1.46
CA ALA A 106 -7.15 4.90 1.50
C ALA A 106 -7.71 5.04 2.93
N GLY A 107 -7.02 4.51 3.94
CA GLY A 107 -7.38 4.67 5.35
C GLY A 107 -7.42 6.14 5.80
N GLY A 108 -6.40 6.92 5.41
CA GLY A 108 -6.36 8.36 5.66
C GLY A 108 -7.50 9.12 4.96
N PHE A 109 -7.81 8.76 3.71
CA PHE A 109 -8.93 9.35 2.97
C PHE A 109 -10.28 9.05 3.64
N VAL A 110 -10.51 7.80 4.07
CA VAL A 110 -11.68 7.44 4.87
C VAL A 110 -11.74 8.29 6.15
N ALA A 111 -10.62 8.41 6.87
CA ALA A 111 -10.55 9.19 8.11
C ALA A 111 -10.91 10.67 7.93
N LEU A 112 -10.67 11.25 6.75
CA LEU A 112 -10.98 12.64 6.44
C LEU A 112 -12.43 12.85 5.96
N VAL A 113 -12.92 11.94 5.11
CA VAL A 113 -14.15 12.16 4.34
C VAL A 113 -15.37 11.50 4.98
N GLU A 114 -15.21 10.33 5.61
CA GLU A 114 -16.35 9.58 6.12
C GLU A 114 -16.86 10.15 7.45
N LYS A 115 -18.14 10.52 7.43
CA LYS A 115 -18.87 11.15 8.56
C LYS A 115 -20.29 10.57 8.74
N ARG A 116 -20.69 9.60 7.93
CA ARG A 116 -22.03 8.99 7.93
C ARG A 116 -22.18 7.88 8.96
N LEU A 117 -21.07 7.35 9.48
CA LEU A 117 -21.06 6.30 10.48
C LEU A 117 -20.98 6.88 11.89
N PRO A 118 -21.56 6.20 12.90
CA PRO A 118 -21.29 6.51 14.30
C PRO A 118 -19.79 6.49 14.56
N GLU A 119 -19.32 7.41 15.40
CA GLU A 119 -17.88 7.53 15.69
C GLU A 119 -17.26 6.22 16.22
N PRO A 120 -17.90 5.45 17.13
CA PRO A 120 -17.36 4.16 17.54
C PRO A 120 -17.15 3.17 16.38
N THR A 121 -18.07 3.15 15.41
CA THR A 121 -17.96 2.29 14.22
C THR A 121 -16.77 2.74 13.37
N MET A 122 -16.60 4.05 13.19
CA MET A 122 -15.48 4.60 12.44
C MET A 122 -14.13 4.32 13.11
N LEU A 123 -14.03 4.46 14.44
CA LEU A 123 -12.82 4.14 15.20
C LEU A 123 -12.47 2.65 15.06
N ALA A 124 -13.46 1.77 15.15
CA ALA A 124 -13.28 0.33 14.95
C ALA A 124 -12.87 0.00 13.50
N THR A 125 -13.42 0.71 12.51
CA THR A 125 -13.00 0.60 11.10
C THR A 125 -11.55 1.00 10.89
N LEU A 126 -11.12 2.15 11.44
CA LEU A 126 -9.71 2.58 11.32
C LEU A 126 -8.78 1.64 12.08
N ALA A 127 -9.19 1.09 13.22
CA ALA A 127 -8.43 0.05 13.93
C ALA A 127 -8.29 -1.22 13.07
N GLY A 128 -9.37 -1.67 12.43
CA GLY A 128 -9.32 -2.79 11.48
C GLY A 128 -8.35 -2.55 10.32
N GLN A 129 -8.38 -1.35 9.72
CA GLN A 129 -7.46 -0.99 8.64
C GLN A 129 -6.00 -0.98 9.11
N ALA A 130 -5.74 -0.47 10.31
CA ALA A 130 -4.41 -0.46 10.92
C ALA A 130 -3.90 -1.88 11.20
N PHE A 131 -4.76 -2.77 11.70
CA PHE A 131 -4.42 -4.17 11.95
C PHE A 131 -3.92 -4.87 10.68
N VAL A 132 -4.66 -4.74 9.57
CA VAL A 132 -4.24 -5.35 8.29
C VAL A 132 -2.94 -4.70 7.80
N SER A 133 -2.83 -3.36 7.88
CA SER A 133 -1.64 -2.63 7.43
C SER A 133 -0.38 -3.01 8.22
N LEU A 134 -0.49 -3.27 9.52
CA LEU A 134 0.62 -3.70 10.37
C LEU A 134 1.26 -5.01 9.91
N GLY A 135 0.47 -5.94 9.37
CA GLY A 135 1.01 -7.18 8.81
C GLY A 135 1.96 -6.89 7.63
N PHE A 136 1.55 -6.01 6.71
CA PHE A 136 2.38 -5.60 5.58
C PHE A 136 3.60 -4.77 6.01
N TYR A 137 3.44 -3.87 6.98
CA TYR A 137 4.58 -3.14 7.54
C TYR A 137 5.60 -4.08 8.19
N ALA A 138 5.15 -5.03 9.01
CA ALA A 138 6.03 -6.02 9.64
C ALA A 138 6.77 -6.85 8.58
N PHE A 139 6.06 -7.28 7.54
CA PHE A 139 6.65 -8.02 6.44
C PHE A 139 7.74 -7.23 5.70
N LEU A 140 7.48 -5.97 5.34
CA LEU A 140 8.47 -5.09 4.72
C LEU A 140 9.69 -4.87 5.62
N LEU A 141 9.48 -4.61 6.91
CA LEU A 141 10.55 -4.23 7.82
C LEU A 141 11.43 -5.40 8.25
N VAL A 142 10.89 -6.62 8.28
CA VAL A 142 11.61 -7.81 8.79
C VAL A 142 12.07 -8.74 7.66
N SER A 143 11.31 -8.85 6.57
CA SER A 143 11.56 -9.89 5.56
C SER A 143 11.80 -9.35 4.15
N SER A 144 11.23 -8.20 3.78
CA SER A 144 11.28 -7.69 2.41
C SER A 144 11.54 -6.18 2.41
N ASN A 145 12.71 -5.78 2.93
CA ASN A 145 13.06 -4.36 3.09
C ASN A 145 13.44 -3.72 1.75
N PRO A 146 12.65 -2.75 1.24
CA PRO A 146 12.91 -2.13 -0.07
C PRO A 146 14.12 -1.17 -0.05
N PHE A 147 14.66 -0.86 1.12
CA PHE A 147 15.78 0.07 1.32
C PHE A 147 17.07 -0.62 1.77
N GLU A 148 17.15 -1.96 1.65
CA GLU A 148 18.36 -2.72 1.97
C GLU A 148 19.57 -2.18 1.20
N ARG A 149 20.66 -1.89 1.92
CA ARG A 149 21.88 -1.28 1.36
C ARG A 149 22.81 -2.34 0.79
N LEU A 150 23.50 -1.99 -0.29
CA LEU A 150 24.67 -2.70 -0.80
C LEU A 150 25.94 -1.91 -0.47
N ASP A 151 26.92 -2.60 0.11
CA ASP A 151 28.26 -2.08 0.37
C ASP A 151 29.31 -3.14 0.01
N PRO A 152 30.12 -2.94 -1.05
CA PRO A 152 30.10 -1.79 -1.96
C PRO A 152 28.85 -1.74 -2.86
N PRO A 153 28.47 -0.56 -3.38
CA PRO A 153 27.43 -0.45 -4.41
C PRO A 153 27.76 -1.29 -5.65
N ALA A 154 26.73 -1.79 -6.34
CA ALA A 154 26.94 -2.52 -7.59
C ALA A 154 27.49 -1.59 -8.69
N ALA A 155 28.36 -2.13 -9.56
CA ALA A 155 28.92 -1.36 -10.67
C ALA A 155 27.89 -1.05 -11.77
N GLU A 156 26.93 -1.96 -12.00
CA GLU A 156 25.79 -1.78 -12.88
C GLU A 156 24.61 -2.61 -12.35
N GLY A 157 23.39 -2.19 -12.67
CA GLY A 157 22.18 -2.89 -12.28
C GLY A 157 21.77 -3.99 -13.28
N GLN A 158 21.10 -5.03 -12.78
CA GLN A 158 20.68 -6.19 -13.57
C GLN A 158 19.52 -5.86 -14.52
N GLY A 159 18.83 -4.74 -14.29
CA GLY A 159 17.62 -4.36 -15.02
C GLY A 159 16.40 -5.19 -14.61
N LEU A 160 15.22 -4.76 -15.07
CA LEU A 160 14.01 -5.56 -14.96
C LEU A 160 14.16 -6.87 -15.74
N ASN A 161 13.49 -7.93 -15.24
CA ASN A 161 13.26 -9.14 -16.04
C ASN A 161 12.72 -8.72 -17.43
N PRO A 162 13.28 -9.24 -18.54
CA PRO A 162 12.87 -8.85 -19.89
C PRO A 162 11.35 -8.88 -20.14
N LEU A 163 10.64 -9.87 -19.58
CA LEU A 163 9.17 -10.00 -19.70
C LEU A 163 8.41 -8.86 -19.02
N LEU A 164 9.06 -8.17 -18.07
CA LEU A 164 8.49 -7.05 -17.33
C LEU A 164 8.74 -5.71 -18.02
N GLN A 165 9.50 -5.70 -19.13
CA GLN A 165 9.81 -4.49 -19.90
C GLN A 165 8.74 -4.20 -20.96
N ASP A 166 7.48 -4.27 -20.53
CA ASP A 166 6.32 -4.03 -21.37
C ASP A 166 5.41 -2.95 -20.75
N MET A 167 4.75 -2.17 -21.61
CA MET A 167 3.88 -1.07 -21.18
C MET A 167 2.67 -1.58 -20.39
N GLY A 168 2.08 -2.71 -20.79
CA GLY A 168 0.98 -3.36 -20.08
C GLY A 168 1.37 -3.70 -18.64
N LEU A 169 2.61 -4.17 -18.41
CA LEU A 169 3.09 -4.46 -17.07
C LEU A 169 3.47 -3.22 -16.25
N ALA A 170 3.87 -2.12 -16.89
CA ALA A 170 4.06 -0.87 -16.18
C ALA A 170 2.74 -0.32 -15.60
N PHE A 171 1.60 -0.52 -16.30
CA PHE A 171 0.32 0.10 -15.94
C PHE A 171 -0.64 -0.76 -15.14
N HIS A 172 -0.77 -2.05 -15.43
CA HIS A 172 -1.82 -2.85 -14.80
C HIS A 172 -1.61 -3.10 -13.29
N PRO A 173 -0.39 -3.28 -12.74
CA PRO A 173 -0.22 -3.57 -11.32
C PRO A 173 -0.78 -2.45 -10.43
N PRO A 174 -0.46 -1.15 -10.62
CA PRO A 174 -1.06 -0.07 -9.85
C PRO A 174 -2.61 -0.12 -9.81
N THR A 175 -3.26 -0.47 -10.92
CA THR A 175 -4.72 -0.62 -10.96
C THR A 175 -5.21 -1.82 -10.15
N LEU A 176 -4.50 -2.97 -10.19
CA LEU A 176 -4.79 -4.11 -9.31
C LEU A 176 -4.63 -3.77 -7.83
N TYR A 177 -3.54 -3.08 -7.45
CA TYR A 177 -3.31 -2.66 -6.06
C TYR A 177 -4.42 -1.73 -5.57
N LEU A 178 -4.85 -0.76 -6.38
CA LEU A 178 -6.00 0.10 -6.06
C LEU A 178 -7.29 -0.72 -5.86
N GLY A 179 -7.50 -1.73 -6.69
CA GLY A 179 -8.61 -2.67 -6.61
C GLY A 179 -8.62 -3.49 -5.32
N TYR A 180 -7.55 -4.24 -5.05
CA TYR A 180 -7.44 -5.08 -3.85
C TYR A 180 -7.47 -4.28 -2.56
N VAL A 181 -6.81 -3.11 -2.53
CA VAL A 181 -6.85 -2.24 -1.34
C VAL A 181 -8.25 -1.67 -1.13
N GLY A 182 -9.00 -1.34 -2.18
CA GLY A 182 -10.39 -0.93 -2.04
C GLY A 182 -11.25 -1.99 -1.33
N LEU A 183 -10.98 -3.28 -1.55
CA LEU A 183 -11.60 -4.37 -0.79
C LEU A 183 -11.13 -4.43 0.66
N SER A 184 -9.86 -4.10 0.96
CA SER A 184 -9.37 -4.01 2.35
C SER A 184 -10.13 -2.94 3.16
N VAL A 185 -10.48 -1.82 2.53
CA VAL A 185 -11.30 -0.78 3.17
C VAL A 185 -12.71 -1.27 3.45
N ALA A 186 -13.33 -1.98 2.48
CA ALA A 186 -14.64 -2.59 2.69
C ALA A 186 -14.62 -3.63 3.83
N PHE A 187 -13.57 -4.45 3.90
CA PHE A 187 -13.33 -5.35 5.02
C PHE A 187 -13.24 -4.59 6.35
N SER A 188 -12.48 -3.50 6.41
CA SER A 188 -12.37 -2.67 7.61
C SER A 188 -13.69 -2.03 8.04
N PHE A 189 -14.53 -1.61 7.09
CA PHE A 189 -15.90 -1.18 7.38
C PHE A 189 -16.74 -2.32 7.99
N ALA A 190 -16.65 -3.52 7.43
CA ALA A 190 -17.36 -4.68 7.94
C ALA A 190 -16.92 -5.04 9.37
N ILE A 191 -15.61 -5.01 9.66
CA ILE A 191 -15.08 -5.21 11.02
C ILE A 191 -15.67 -4.17 11.98
N GLY A 192 -15.63 -2.88 11.62
CA GLY A 192 -16.18 -1.82 12.46
C GLY A 192 -17.67 -2.00 12.74
N ALA A 193 -18.46 -2.34 11.72
CA ALA A 193 -19.89 -2.60 11.85
C ALA A 193 -20.19 -3.83 12.70
N LEU A 194 -19.40 -4.91 12.58
CA LEU A 194 -19.58 -6.12 13.38
C LEU A 194 -19.27 -5.89 14.86
N ILE A 195 -18.15 -5.21 15.15
CA ILE A 195 -17.74 -4.89 16.53
C ILE A 195 -18.79 -4.02 17.22
N THR A 196 -19.33 -3.03 16.51
CA THR A 196 -20.30 -2.08 17.06
C THR A 196 -21.76 -2.51 16.90
N ARG A 197 -22.01 -3.62 16.19
CA ARG A 197 -23.34 -4.13 15.82
C ARG A 197 -24.16 -3.15 14.96
N GLU A 198 -23.49 -2.29 14.20
CA GLU A 198 -24.06 -1.24 13.35
C GLU A 198 -24.13 -1.67 11.87
N VAL A 199 -24.79 -2.79 11.58
CA VAL A 199 -24.91 -3.38 10.23
C VAL A 199 -26.07 -2.78 9.39
N GLY A 200 -26.39 -1.51 9.61
CA GLY A 200 -27.55 -0.84 9.03
C GLY A 200 -27.34 -0.20 7.64
N PRO A 201 -28.33 0.54 7.13
CA PRO A 201 -28.24 1.21 5.84
C PRO A 201 -27.11 2.24 5.72
N ALA A 202 -26.72 2.88 6.83
CA ALA A 202 -25.59 3.82 6.85
C ALA A 202 -24.27 3.13 6.54
N PHE A 203 -24.03 1.95 7.13
CA PHE A 203 -22.89 1.08 6.81
C PHE A 203 -22.88 0.70 5.32
N ALA A 204 -23.99 0.22 4.78
CA ALA A 204 -24.07 -0.15 3.37
C ALA A 204 -23.76 1.02 2.43
N ARG A 205 -24.27 2.23 2.74
CA ARG A 205 -23.98 3.45 1.97
C ARG A 205 -22.52 3.90 2.07
N ALA A 206 -21.89 3.76 3.23
CA ALA A 206 -20.47 4.08 3.42
C ALA A 206 -19.56 3.11 2.67
N MET A 207 -19.88 1.82 2.69
CA MET A 207 -19.09 0.75 2.05
C MET A 207 -19.24 0.74 0.51
N ARG A 208 -20.42 1.06 -0.02
CA ARG A 208 -20.72 0.98 -1.47
C ARG A 208 -19.70 1.64 -2.40
N PRO A 209 -19.27 2.91 -2.21
CA PRO A 209 -18.30 3.53 -3.12
C PRO A 209 -16.94 2.80 -3.13
N TRP A 210 -16.54 2.21 -2.00
CA TRP A 210 -15.29 1.44 -1.90
C TRP A 210 -15.38 0.13 -2.63
N VAL A 211 -16.48 -0.61 -2.48
CA VAL A 211 -16.71 -1.86 -3.22
C VAL A 211 -16.81 -1.61 -4.72
N MET A 212 -17.54 -0.57 -5.14
CA MET A 212 -17.68 -0.23 -6.56
C MET A 212 -16.35 0.25 -7.16
N GLY A 213 -15.62 1.12 -6.46
CA GLY A 213 -14.30 1.58 -6.89
C GLY A 213 -13.32 0.42 -7.00
N ALA A 214 -13.25 -0.42 -5.97
CA ALA A 214 -12.43 -1.64 -5.97
C ALA A 214 -12.75 -2.53 -7.16
N TRP A 215 -14.04 -2.78 -7.42
CA TRP A 215 -14.48 -3.59 -8.54
C TRP A 215 -14.03 -2.98 -9.88
N ILE A 216 -14.25 -1.68 -10.11
CA ILE A 216 -13.83 -1.02 -11.36
C ILE A 216 -12.32 -1.18 -11.58
N PHE A 217 -11.51 -0.89 -10.55
CA PHE A 217 -10.05 -1.02 -10.64
C PHE A 217 -9.59 -2.46 -10.83
N LEU A 218 -10.21 -3.43 -10.15
CA LEU A 218 -9.95 -4.86 -10.37
C LEU A 218 -10.32 -5.28 -11.79
N THR A 219 -11.46 -4.84 -12.32
CA THR A 219 -11.86 -5.16 -13.69
C THR A 219 -10.84 -4.63 -14.70
N ILE A 220 -10.39 -3.38 -14.55
CA ILE A 220 -9.36 -2.78 -15.40
C ILE A 220 -8.04 -3.56 -15.26
N GLY A 221 -7.59 -3.78 -14.04
CA GLY A 221 -6.30 -4.42 -13.77
C GLY A 221 -6.24 -5.88 -14.21
N ILE A 222 -7.30 -6.65 -13.95
CA ILE A 222 -7.42 -8.05 -14.40
C ILE A 222 -7.50 -8.09 -15.92
N THR A 223 -8.32 -7.26 -16.55
CA THR A 223 -8.45 -7.25 -18.02
C THR A 223 -7.13 -6.89 -18.71
N ALA A 224 -6.45 -5.84 -18.23
CA ALA A 224 -5.15 -5.43 -18.74
C ALA A 224 -4.06 -6.48 -18.48
N GLY A 225 -4.06 -7.09 -17.28
CA GLY A 225 -3.15 -8.17 -16.92
C GLY A 225 -3.37 -9.44 -17.75
N SER A 226 -4.63 -9.85 -17.98
CA SER A 226 -4.97 -10.98 -18.85
C SER A 226 -4.57 -10.73 -20.30
N TYR A 227 -4.78 -9.51 -20.81
CA TYR A 227 -4.32 -9.14 -22.15
C TYR A 227 -2.80 -9.23 -22.27
N TRP A 228 -2.06 -8.64 -21.31
CA TRP A 228 -0.60 -8.74 -21.24
C TRP A 228 -0.12 -10.19 -21.19
N ALA A 229 -0.66 -10.98 -20.27
CA ALA A 229 -0.23 -12.35 -20.08
C ALA A 229 -0.51 -13.20 -21.32
N TYR A 230 -1.61 -12.93 -22.04
CA TYR A 230 -1.92 -13.61 -23.29
C TYR A 230 -0.84 -13.42 -24.37
N TYR A 231 -0.35 -12.20 -24.59
CA TYR A 231 0.64 -11.96 -25.66
C TYR A 231 2.09 -12.12 -25.21
N GLU A 232 2.42 -11.84 -23.94
CA GLU A 232 3.80 -11.86 -23.45
C GLU A 232 4.19 -13.24 -22.90
N LEU A 233 3.28 -13.92 -22.19
CA LEU A 233 3.53 -15.22 -21.57
C LEU A 233 2.99 -16.40 -22.40
N GLY A 234 2.17 -16.12 -23.42
CA GLY A 234 1.61 -17.11 -24.33
C GLY A 234 0.56 -18.03 -23.68
N TRP A 235 0.58 -19.31 -24.05
CA TRP A 235 -0.40 -20.33 -23.58
C TRP A 235 0.20 -21.33 -22.57
N GLY A 236 1.41 -21.05 -22.08
CA GLY A 236 2.19 -21.98 -21.25
C GLY A 236 1.81 -22.01 -19.76
N GLY A 237 0.91 -21.14 -19.31
CA GLY A 237 0.44 -21.13 -17.93
C GLY A 237 -0.99 -20.61 -17.80
N TRP A 238 -1.56 -20.88 -16.63
CA TRP A 238 -2.94 -20.55 -16.27
C TRP A 238 -2.90 -19.32 -15.37
N TRP A 239 -3.31 -18.17 -15.90
CA TRP A 239 -3.34 -16.86 -15.21
C TRP A 239 -4.64 -16.13 -15.49
#